data_AF-A0A542UZP7-F1
#
_entry.id   AF-A0A542UZP7-F1
#
_cell.length_a   1.000
_cell.length_b   1.000
_cell.length_c   1.000
_cell.angle_alpha   90.00
_cell.angle_beta   90.00
_cell.angle_gamma   90.00
#
_symmetry.space_group_name_H-M   'P 1'
#
loop_
_entity.id
_entity.type
_entity.pdbx_description
1 polymer ?
#
loop_
_entity_poly.entity_id
_entity_poly.type
_entity_poly.pdbx_seq_one_letter_code
_entity_poly.pdbx_strand_id
1 'polypeptide(L)'
;MDEGYLAQFLSLFEQFDVLAAFWVNIQLTAYAAVLALVLGTVLAVMRISPVPSLRWAGATYVTLLRNTPLTIIIVFCVLGLWGQLGITLSADFQTNFFRLAAIGLGVYHAAFVCEALRSGVNTVPVGQAEAARAIGLGFWPAARLVILPQAFRGAVAPLGNVLIALIKNSTVAAAGSVAEASGLMRTMIEFRPDVILAVFFVFALGFVVLVVPVGLLTTSLSRRLAVAR
;
A
#
# COMPACT_ATOMS: atom_id res chain seq x y z
N MET A 1 -22.13 -31.41 28.14
CA MET A 1 -20.65 -31.38 28.24
C MET A 1 -20.24 -30.10 27.57
N ASP A 2 -19.67 -29.16 28.31
CA ASP A 2 -19.06 -27.99 27.69
C ASP A 2 -18.01 -28.50 26.70
N GLU A 3 -18.22 -28.23 25.41
CA GLU A 3 -17.18 -28.46 24.41
C GLU A 3 -15.92 -27.75 24.91
N GLY A 4 -14.79 -28.47 25.00
CA GLY A 4 -13.55 -27.88 25.49
C GLY A 4 -13.14 -26.68 24.63
N TYR A 5 -12.41 -25.73 25.22
CA TYR A 5 -11.93 -24.50 24.55
C TYR A 5 -11.37 -24.75 23.14
N LEU A 6 -10.60 -25.84 22.97
CA LEU A 6 -10.03 -26.22 21.69
C LEU A 6 -11.10 -26.61 20.64
N ALA A 7 -12.15 -27.33 21.04
CA ALA A 7 -13.23 -27.71 20.14
C ALA A 7 -14.04 -26.47 19.71
N GLN A 8 -14.31 -25.56 20.64
CA GLN A 8 -14.97 -24.28 20.35
C GLN A 8 -14.15 -23.45 19.35
N PHE A 9 -12.84 -23.35 19.56
CA PHE A 9 -11.93 -22.67 18.65
C PHE A 9 -11.85 -23.33 17.27
N LEU A 10 -11.73 -24.66 17.21
CA LEU A 10 -11.64 -25.39 15.93
C LEU A 10 -12.94 -25.30 15.12
N SER A 11 -14.10 -25.27 15.78
CA SER A 11 -15.40 -25.11 15.11
C SER A 11 -15.51 -23.82 14.28
N LEU A 12 -14.72 -22.79 14.61
CA LEU A 12 -14.68 -21.56 13.84
C LEU A 12 -14.13 -21.76 12.43
N PHE A 13 -13.16 -22.66 12.23
CA PHE A 13 -12.58 -22.92 10.90
C PHE A 13 -13.50 -23.75 10.00
N GLU A 14 -14.50 -24.41 10.56
CA GLU A 14 -15.56 -25.07 9.79
C GLU A 14 -16.59 -24.05 9.28
N GLN A 15 -16.77 -22.94 10.00
CA GLN A 15 -17.78 -21.90 9.69
C GLN A 15 -17.22 -20.72 8.89
N PHE A 16 -15.95 -20.38 9.11
CA PHE A 16 -15.31 -19.18 8.57
C PHE A 16 -14.08 -19.53 7.75
N ASP A 17 -14.04 -19.07 6.50
CA ASP A 17 -12.89 -19.23 5.62
C ASP A 17 -11.86 -18.11 5.84
N VAL A 18 -10.96 -18.35 6.79
CA VAL A 18 -9.87 -17.42 7.12
C VAL A 18 -8.89 -17.22 5.96
N LEU A 19 -8.62 -18.27 5.18
CA LEU A 19 -7.68 -18.19 4.05
C LEU A 19 -8.26 -17.35 2.91
N ALA A 20 -9.55 -17.49 2.61
CA ALA A 20 -10.23 -16.66 1.63
C ALA A 20 -10.22 -15.18 2.04
N ALA A 21 -10.42 -14.87 3.33
CA ALA A 21 -10.35 -13.49 3.79
C ALA A 21 -8.95 -12.87 3.63
N PHE A 22 -7.88 -13.60 3.97
CA PHE A 22 -6.51 -13.15 3.70
C PHE A 22 -6.21 -13.03 2.20
N TRP A 23 -6.81 -13.89 1.37
CA TRP A 23 -6.70 -13.77 -0.08
C TRP A 23 -7.27 -12.45 -0.60
N VAL A 24 -8.39 -11.97 -0.02
CA VAL A 24 -8.94 -10.64 -0.34
C VAL A 24 -7.94 -9.53 0.02
N ASN A 25 -7.26 -9.59 1.17
CA ASN A 25 -6.22 -8.60 1.51
C ASN A 25 -5.05 -8.62 0.50
N ILE A 26 -4.63 -9.80 0.03
CA ILE A 26 -3.58 -9.94 -1.00
C ILE A 26 -4.05 -9.28 -2.30
N GLN A 27 -5.28 -9.55 -2.74
CA GLN A 27 -5.84 -8.96 -3.95
C GLN A 27 -5.95 -7.43 -3.83
N LEU A 28 -6.52 -6.91 -2.73
CA LEU A 28 -6.59 -5.47 -2.46
C LEU A 28 -5.20 -4.82 -2.54
N THR A 29 -4.23 -5.42 -1.85
CA THR A 29 -2.84 -4.96 -1.86
C THR A 29 -2.28 -4.95 -3.27
N ALA A 30 -2.48 -6.00 -4.06
CA ALA A 30 -1.93 -6.09 -5.42
C ALA A 30 -2.48 -4.99 -6.33
N TYR A 31 -3.81 -4.81 -6.38
CA TYR A 31 -4.43 -3.78 -7.21
C TYR A 31 -4.07 -2.36 -6.74
N ALA A 32 -4.13 -2.12 -5.42
CA ALA A 32 -3.76 -0.83 -4.85
C ALA A 32 -2.27 -0.51 -5.04
N ALA A 33 -1.38 -1.51 -4.96
CA ALA A 33 0.06 -1.33 -5.17
C ALA A 33 0.35 -0.93 -6.61
N VAL A 34 -0.27 -1.57 -7.59
CA VAL A 34 -0.13 -1.20 -9.01
C VAL A 34 -0.59 0.24 -9.23
N LEU A 35 -1.78 0.59 -8.75
CA LEU A 35 -2.30 1.96 -8.87
C LEU A 35 -1.39 2.98 -8.16
N ALA A 36 -0.97 2.68 -6.93
CA ALA A 36 -0.08 3.54 -6.14
C ALA A 36 1.28 3.73 -6.80
N LEU A 37 1.84 2.68 -7.42
CA LEU A 37 3.09 2.74 -8.16
C LEU A 37 2.98 3.64 -9.38
N VAL A 38 1.93 3.47 -10.18
CA VAL A 38 1.70 4.30 -11.38
C VAL A 38 1.48 5.76 -10.98
N LEU A 39 0.51 6.02 -10.11
CA LEU A 39 0.15 7.38 -9.71
C LEU A 39 1.27 8.06 -8.91
N GLY A 40 1.92 7.32 -8.01
CA GLY A 40 3.06 7.80 -7.22
C GLY A 40 4.27 8.15 -8.07
N THR A 41 4.52 7.41 -9.15
CA THR A 41 5.57 7.73 -10.13
C THR A 41 5.25 9.02 -10.87
N VAL A 42 4.01 9.20 -11.35
CA VAL A 42 3.56 10.44 -11.98
C VAL A 42 3.74 11.63 -11.03
N LEU A 43 3.32 11.48 -9.77
CA LEU A 43 3.48 12.51 -8.75
C LEU A 43 4.95 12.81 -8.46
N ALA A 44 5.81 11.80 -8.40
CA ALA A 44 7.26 11.99 -8.22
C ALA A 44 7.86 12.82 -9.36
N VAL A 45 7.49 12.52 -10.61
CA VAL A 45 7.88 13.29 -11.79
C VAL A 45 7.39 14.74 -11.71
N MET A 46 6.12 14.96 -11.31
CA MET A 46 5.59 16.30 -11.10
C MET A 46 6.39 17.08 -10.06
N ARG A 47 6.80 16.43 -8.95
CA ARG A 47 7.55 17.06 -7.86
C ARG A 47 8.99 17.45 -8.23
N ILE A 48 9.63 16.73 -9.16
CA ILE A 48 10.99 17.05 -9.63
C ILE A 48 11.01 17.92 -10.90
N SER A 49 9.84 18.18 -11.49
CA SER A 49 9.72 18.97 -12.72
C SER A 49 10.22 20.41 -12.53
N PRO A 50 10.84 21.03 -13.55
CA PRO A 50 11.17 22.46 -13.51
C PRO A 50 9.92 23.35 -13.49
N VAL A 51 8.76 22.84 -13.90
CA VAL A 51 7.50 23.59 -14.03
C VAL A 51 6.86 23.82 -12.65
N PRO A 52 6.72 25.08 -12.18
CA PRO A 52 6.23 25.37 -10.84
C PRO A 52 4.81 24.84 -10.56
N SER A 53 3.91 24.91 -11.53
CA SER A 53 2.52 24.44 -11.37
C SER A 53 2.44 22.93 -11.14
N LEU A 54 3.24 22.14 -11.84
CA LEU A 54 3.33 20.69 -11.63
C LEU A 54 3.88 20.35 -10.25
N ARG A 55 4.95 21.05 -9.83
CA ARG A 55 5.50 20.86 -8.47
C ARG A 55 4.48 21.17 -7.40
N TRP A 56 3.74 22.27 -7.57
CA TRP A 56 2.72 22.67 -6.61
C TRP A 56 1.57 21.67 -6.56
N ALA A 57 1.03 21.24 -7.71
CA ALA A 57 -0.03 20.23 -7.77
C ALA A 57 0.39 18.90 -7.11
N GLY A 58 1.60 18.41 -7.41
CA GLY A 58 2.15 17.20 -6.79
C GLY A 58 2.37 17.36 -5.28
N ALA A 59 2.89 18.51 -4.84
CA ALA A 59 3.08 18.80 -3.42
C ALA A 59 1.76 18.89 -2.66
N THR A 60 0.75 19.55 -3.23
CA THR A 60 -0.60 19.67 -2.64
C THR A 60 -1.24 18.30 -2.50
N TYR A 61 -1.23 17.47 -3.55
CA TYR A 61 -1.73 16.09 -3.46
C TYR A 61 -1.06 15.32 -2.33
N VAL A 62 0.28 15.26 -2.33
CA VAL A 62 1.03 14.48 -1.33
C VAL A 62 0.77 14.99 0.07
N THR A 63 0.68 16.31 0.25
CA THR A 63 0.43 16.94 1.55
C THR A 63 -0.98 16.62 2.05
N LEU A 64 -2.00 16.75 1.21
CA LEU A 64 -3.38 16.46 1.62
C LEU A 64 -3.56 14.99 1.95
N LEU A 65 -3.14 14.09 1.07
CA LEU A 65 -3.40 12.66 1.22
C LEU A 65 -2.61 12.04 2.39
N ARG A 66 -1.37 12.47 2.64
CA ARG A 66 -0.58 11.97 3.80
C ARG A 66 -1.11 12.47 5.14
N ASN A 67 -1.77 13.63 5.17
CA ASN A 67 -2.33 14.22 6.39
C ASN A 67 -3.83 13.91 6.57
N THR A 68 -4.44 13.17 5.64
CA THR A 68 -5.83 12.70 5.77
C THR A 68 -5.83 11.25 6.24
N PRO A 69 -6.59 10.89 7.29
CA PRO A 69 -6.75 9.49 7.69
C PRO A 69 -7.25 8.61 6.54
N LEU A 70 -6.60 7.47 6.31
CA LEU A 70 -6.99 6.53 5.27
C LEU A 70 -8.45 6.07 5.41
N THR A 71 -8.93 5.88 6.64
CA THR A 71 -10.32 5.51 6.92
C THR A 71 -11.31 6.51 6.35
N ILE A 72 -11.02 7.82 6.44
CA ILE A 72 -11.89 8.86 5.88
C ILE A 72 -11.91 8.77 4.35
N ILE A 73 -10.77 8.48 3.72
CA ILE A 73 -10.68 8.32 2.26
C ILE A 73 -11.49 7.10 1.81
N ILE A 74 -11.39 5.97 2.50
CA ILE A 74 -12.17 4.76 2.18
C ILE A 74 -13.66 5.00 2.36
N VAL A 75 -14.05 5.63 3.47
CA VAL A 75 -15.46 5.99 3.72
C VAL A 75 -15.96 6.98 2.67
N PHE A 76 -15.14 7.93 2.22
CA PHE A 76 -15.47 8.83 1.12
C PHE A 76 -15.67 8.10 -0.21
N CYS A 77 -14.87 7.06 -0.50
CA CYS A 77 -15.09 6.23 -1.68
C CYS A 77 -16.46 5.55 -1.67
N VAL A 78 -16.96 5.17 -0.50
CA VAL A 78 -18.28 4.53 -0.37
C VAL A 78 -19.41 5.57 -0.31
N LEU A 79 -19.38 6.49 0.65
CA LEU A 79 -20.48 7.42 0.88
C LEU A 79 -20.49 8.58 -0.12
N GLY A 80 -19.31 9.11 -0.46
CA GLY A 80 -19.16 10.21 -1.39
C GLY A 80 -19.29 9.76 -2.84
N LEU A 81 -18.42 8.86 -3.30
CA LEU A 81 -18.41 8.45 -4.71
C LEU A 81 -19.61 7.58 -5.07
N TRP A 82 -19.87 6.51 -4.32
CA TRP A 82 -20.99 5.61 -4.65
C TRP A 82 -22.33 6.15 -4.14
N GLY A 83 -22.44 6.48 -2.84
CA GLY A 83 -23.70 6.88 -2.21
C GLY A 83 -24.27 8.21 -2.72
N GLN A 84 -23.43 9.25 -2.80
CA GLN A 84 -23.87 10.60 -3.17
C GLN A 84 -23.72 10.89 -4.67
N LEU A 85 -22.61 10.48 -5.29
CA LEU A 85 -22.32 10.77 -6.70
C LEU A 85 -22.79 9.65 -7.65
N GLY A 86 -23.26 8.51 -7.12
CA GLY A 86 -23.76 7.39 -7.94
C GLY A 86 -22.70 6.63 -8.73
N ILE A 87 -21.40 6.85 -8.44
CA ILE A 87 -20.30 6.22 -9.16
C ILE A 87 -20.27 4.73 -8.82
N THR A 88 -20.63 3.91 -9.81
CA THR A 88 -20.70 2.45 -9.68
C THR A 88 -19.70 1.82 -10.66
N LEU A 89 -18.74 1.09 -10.11
CA LEU A 89 -17.67 0.43 -10.87
C LEU A 89 -18.02 -1.01 -11.26
N SER A 90 -19.04 -1.61 -10.64
CA SER A 90 -19.55 -2.95 -10.95
C SER A 90 -21.02 -3.06 -10.55
N ALA A 91 -21.81 -3.84 -11.30
CA ALA A 91 -23.19 -4.15 -10.92
C ALA A 91 -23.26 -5.07 -9.68
N ASP A 92 -22.27 -5.95 -9.51
CA ASP A 92 -22.14 -6.77 -8.31
C ASP A 92 -21.67 -5.93 -7.12
N PHE A 93 -22.41 -6.01 -6.01
CA PHE A 93 -22.17 -5.24 -4.80
C PHE A 93 -20.77 -5.50 -4.24
N GLN A 94 -20.40 -6.77 -4.00
CA GLN A 94 -19.10 -7.09 -3.39
C GLN A 94 -17.92 -6.60 -4.25
N THR A 95 -18.01 -6.83 -5.56
CA THR A 95 -17.00 -6.38 -6.52
C THR A 95 -16.92 -4.85 -6.60
N ASN A 96 -18.04 -4.13 -6.49
CA ASN A 96 -18.05 -2.68 -6.53
C ASN A 96 -17.28 -2.08 -5.35
N PHE A 97 -17.58 -2.53 -4.13
CA PHE A 97 -16.94 -2.02 -2.92
C PHE A 97 -15.46 -2.44 -2.84
N PHE A 98 -15.13 -3.64 -3.31
CA PHE A 98 -13.74 -4.05 -3.50
C PHE A 98 -12.97 -3.09 -4.41
N ARG A 99 -13.53 -2.73 -5.58
CA ARG A 99 -12.88 -1.81 -6.53
C ARG A 99 -12.72 -0.40 -5.94
N LEU A 100 -13.76 0.10 -5.25
CA LEU A 100 -13.70 1.39 -4.58
C LEU A 100 -12.63 1.42 -3.48
N ALA A 101 -12.54 0.37 -2.67
CA ALA A 101 -11.51 0.25 -1.65
C ALA A 101 -10.10 0.14 -2.25
N ALA A 102 -9.91 -0.65 -3.32
CA ALA A 102 -8.64 -0.75 -4.02
C ALA A 102 -8.19 0.60 -4.60
N ILE A 103 -9.12 1.39 -5.15
CA ILE A 103 -8.84 2.76 -5.61
C ILE A 103 -8.46 3.67 -4.45
N GLY A 104 -9.25 3.68 -3.37
CA GLY A 104 -8.97 4.52 -2.20
C GLY A 104 -7.60 4.21 -1.57
N LEU A 105 -7.28 2.92 -1.41
CA LEU A 105 -5.97 2.46 -0.96
C LEU A 105 -4.85 2.91 -1.91
N GLY A 106 -5.03 2.74 -3.23
CA GLY A 106 -4.03 3.11 -4.22
C GLY A 106 -3.77 4.61 -4.30
N VAL A 107 -4.83 5.42 -4.27
CA VAL A 107 -4.76 6.90 -4.24
C VAL A 107 -4.03 7.37 -2.98
N TYR A 108 -4.38 6.84 -1.82
CA TYR A 108 -3.69 7.18 -0.57
C TYR A 108 -2.21 6.77 -0.61
N HIS A 109 -1.91 5.53 -0.97
CA HIS A 109 -0.54 5.03 -0.99
C HIS A 109 0.32 5.64 -2.12
N ALA A 110 -0.28 6.18 -3.18
CA ALA A 110 0.46 6.91 -4.22
C ALA A 110 1.26 8.09 -3.65
N ALA A 111 0.75 8.76 -2.62
CA ALA A 111 1.47 9.84 -1.95
C ALA A 111 2.74 9.34 -1.23
N PHE A 112 2.68 8.15 -0.64
CA PHE A 112 3.82 7.52 0.02
C PHE A 112 4.82 6.94 -0.99
N VAL A 113 4.34 6.37 -2.10
CA VAL A 113 5.19 5.97 -3.23
C VAL A 113 5.94 7.17 -3.79
N CYS A 114 5.27 8.31 -4.00
CA CYS A 114 5.90 9.54 -4.47
C CYS A 114 7.09 9.94 -3.59
N GLU A 115 6.91 9.90 -2.27
CA GLU A 115 7.96 10.22 -1.31
C GLU A 115 9.07 9.17 -1.26
N ALA A 116 8.74 7.89 -1.39
CA ALA A 116 9.73 6.81 -1.47
C ALA A 116 10.64 6.97 -2.70
N LEU A 117 10.06 7.26 -3.87
CA LEU A 117 10.81 7.52 -5.10
C LEU A 117 11.66 8.79 -4.97
N ARG A 118 11.10 9.87 -4.42
CA ARG A 118 11.83 11.13 -4.19
C ARG A 118 12.98 10.94 -3.20
N SER A 119 12.78 10.14 -2.15
CA SER A 119 13.84 9.74 -1.22
C SER A 119 14.95 8.99 -1.94
N GLY A 120 14.60 8.08 -2.86
CA GLY A 120 15.56 7.40 -3.72
C GLY A 120 16.39 8.37 -4.57
N VAL A 121 15.75 9.33 -5.24
CA VAL A 121 16.44 10.38 -6.02
C VAL A 121 17.39 11.19 -5.15
N ASN A 122 16.98 11.56 -3.93
CA ASN A 122 17.81 12.33 -3.00
C ASN A 122 19.02 11.55 -2.46
N THR A 123 19.09 10.22 -2.66
CA THR A 123 20.29 9.45 -2.32
C THR A 123 21.43 9.62 -3.32
N VAL A 124 21.15 10.15 -4.52
CA VAL A 124 22.16 10.35 -5.56
C VAL A 124 22.93 11.65 -5.30
N PRO A 125 24.27 11.62 -5.16
CA PRO A 125 25.07 12.82 -4.95
C PRO A 125 24.91 13.81 -6.11
N VAL A 126 24.80 15.10 -5.81
CA VAL A 126 24.67 16.17 -6.82
C VAL A 126 25.83 16.15 -7.82
N GLY A 127 27.04 15.78 -7.35
CA GLY A 127 28.23 15.64 -8.19
C GLY A 127 28.07 14.64 -9.35
N GLN A 128 27.18 13.65 -9.25
CA GLN A 128 26.88 12.75 -10.37
C GLN A 128 26.17 13.49 -11.51
N ALA A 129 25.25 14.39 -11.18
CA ALA A 129 24.58 15.22 -12.17
C ALA A 129 25.54 16.26 -12.76
N GLU A 130 26.45 16.81 -11.96
CA GLU A 130 27.50 17.74 -12.43
C GLU A 130 28.52 17.06 -13.35
N ALA A 131 29.02 15.88 -12.97
CA ALA A 131 29.93 15.09 -13.78
C ALA A 131 29.30 14.67 -15.12
N ALA A 132 28.04 14.25 -15.10
CA ALA A 132 27.28 13.94 -16.31
C ALA A 132 27.20 15.15 -17.26
N ARG A 133 26.93 16.36 -16.73
CA ARG A 133 26.93 17.59 -17.52
C ARG A 133 28.33 17.97 -18.02
N ALA A 134 29.38 17.74 -17.23
CA ALA A 134 30.76 18.04 -17.59
C ALA A 134 31.25 17.22 -18.80
N ILE A 135 30.76 15.99 -18.97
CA ILE A 135 31.03 15.15 -20.14
C ILE A 135 30.04 15.37 -21.30
N GLY A 136 29.24 16.44 -21.26
CA GLY A 136 28.35 16.84 -22.35
C GLY A 136 26.96 16.18 -22.36
N LEU A 137 26.56 15.45 -21.31
CA LEU A 137 25.19 14.92 -21.24
C LEU A 137 24.18 16.03 -20.96
N GLY A 138 23.16 16.14 -21.83
CA GLY A 138 21.98 16.96 -21.54
C GLY A 138 21.14 16.40 -20.39
N PHE A 139 20.07 17.11 -20.00
CA PHE A 139 19.22 16.73 -18.87
C PHE A 139 18.67 15.29 -18.98
N TRP A 140 18.07 14.93 -20.12
CA TRP A 140 17.45 13.62 -20.31
C TRP A 140 18.46 12.46 -20.31
N PRO A 141 19.58 12.53 -21.06
CA PRO A 141 20.64 11.53 -20.95
C PRO A 141 21.21 11.40 -19.54
N ALA A 142 21.50 12.52 -18.86
CA ALA A 142 22.02 12.49 -17.48
C ALA A 142 21.01 11.85 -16.51
N ALA A 143 19.73 12.23 -16.62
CA ALA A 143 18.67 11.65 -15.81
C ALA A 143 18.53 10.14 -16.05
N ARG A 144 18.46 9.69 -17.31
CA ARG A 144 18.23 8.30 -17.67
C ARG A 144 19.42 7.38 -17.41
N LEU A 145 20.63 7.82 -17.73
CA LEU A 145 21.83 6.97 -17.72
C LEU A 145 22.56 7.00 -16.38
N VAL A 146 22.47 8.11 -15.64
CA VAL A 146 23.25 8.30 -14.41
C VAL A 146 22.34 8.33 -13.18
N ILE A 147 21.35 9.23 -13.16
CA ILE A 147 20.60 9.53 -11.92
C ILE A 147 19.54 8.47 -11.63
N LEU A 148 18.63 8.17 -12.57
CA LEU A 148 17.50 7.25 -12.37
C LEU A 148 17.94 5.82 -11.98
N PRO A 149 18.98 5.22 -12.59
CA PRO A 149 19.43 3.89 -12.19
C PRO A 149 19.95 3.83 -10.75
N GLN A 150 20.56 4.91 -10.26
CA GLN A 150 21.03 5.03 -8.88
C GLN A 150 19.87 5.32 -7.92
N ALA A 151 18.99 6.24 -8.30
CA ALA A 151 17.79 6.60 -7.55
C ALA A 151 16.86 5.42 -7.32
N PHE A 152 16.68 4.56 -8.34
CA PHE A 152 15.88 3.36 -8.25
C PHE A 152 16.41 2.41 -7.16
N ARG A 153 17.72 2.20 -7.10
CA ARG A 153 18.35 1.37 -6.05
C ARG A 153 18.10 1.95 -4.67
N GLY A 154 18.23 3.28 -4.52
CA GLY A 154 17.92 4.00 -3.27
C GLY A 154 16.44 3.94 -2.87
N ALA A 155 15.52 3.75 -3.83
CA ALA A 155 14.09 3.69 -3.59
C ALA A 155 13.58 2.31 -3.15
N VAL A 156 14.35 1.22 -3.34
CA VAL A 156 13.87 -0.16 -3.09
C VAL A 156 13.43 -0.38 -1.64
N ALA A 157 14.25 0.01 -0.66
CA ALA A 157 13.89 -0.12 0.76
C ALA A 157 12.68 0.75 1.14
N PRO A 158 12.64 2.06 0.80
CA PRO A 158 11.47 2.89 1.03
C PRO A 158 10.19 2.36 0.38
N LEU A 159 10.24 1.88 -0.87
CA LEU A 159 9.09 1.29 -1.56
C LEU A 159 8.62 0.00 -0.88
N GLY A 160 9.55 -0.83 -0.39
CA GLY A 160 9.24 -2.00 0.41
C GLY A 160 8.46 -1.64 1.68
N ASN A 161 8.88 -0.59 2.39
CA ASN A 161 8.16 -0.10 3.57
C ASN A 161 6.75 0.39 3.21
N VAL A 162 6.57 1.06 2.07
CA VAL A 162 5.25 1.48 1.60
C VAL A 162 4.35 0.29 1.29
N LEU A 163 4.90 -0.78 0.67
CA LEU A 163 4.15 -2.01 0.40
C LEU A 163 3.75 -2.74 1.69
N ILE A 164 4.65 -2.82 2.67
CA ILE A 164 4.35 -3.38 4.00
C ILE A 164 3.25 -2.57 4.70
N ALA A 165 3.33 -1.24 4.62
CA ALA A 165 2.28 -0.38 5.13
C ALA A 165 0.95 -0.61 4.42
N LEU A 166 0.96 -0.77 3.08
CA LEU A 166 -0.24 -1.04 2.30
C LEU A 166 -0.91 -2.37 2.68
N ILE A 167 -0.12 -3.44 2.89
CA ILE A 167 -0.65 -4.74 3.34
C ILE A 167 -1.41 -4.58 4.66
N LYS A 168 -0.81 -3.91 5.63
CA LYS A 168 -1.47 -3.66 6.94
C LYS A 168 -2.68 -2.75 6.79
N ASN A 169 -2.55 -1.69 6.00
CA ASN A 169 -3.62 -0.72 5.76
C ASN A 169 -4.79 -1.28 4.94
N SER A 170 -4.62 -2.40 4.22
CA SER A 170 -5.72 -3.06 3.51
C SER A 170 -6.88 -3.45 4.44
N THR A 171 -6.60 -3.64 5.73
CA THR A 171 -7.60 -3.86 6.80
C THR A 171 -8.61 -2.74 6.95
N VAL A 172 -8.23 -1.51 6.59
CA VAL A 172 -9.13 -0.35 6.63
C VAL A 172 -10.26 -0.49 5.60
N ALA A 173 -10.12 -1.37 4.60
CA ALA A 173 -11.17 -1.66 3.63
C ALA A 173 -12.45 -2.24 4.27
N ALA A 174 -12.37 -2.82 5.48
CA ALA A 174 -13.56 -3.23 6.24
C ALA A 174 -14.51 -2.05 6.53
N ALA A 175 -13.97 -0.83 6.73
CA ALA A 175 -14.78 0.38 6.88
C ALA A 175 -15.53 0.76 5.59
N GLY A 176 -15.05 0.26 4.44
CA GLY A 176 -15.70 0.37 3.14
C GLY A 176 -16.48 -0.89 2.76
N SER A 177 -16.99 -1.65 3.73
CA SER A 177 -17.82 -2.84 3.52
C SER A 177 -17.16 -3.98 2.73
N VAL A 178 -15.83 -4.04 2.67
CA VAL A 178 -15.12 -5.17 2.07
C VAL A 178 -14.93 -6.27 3.10
N ALA A 179 -15.31 -7.50 2.74
CA ALA A 179 -15.09 -8.69 3.56
C ALA A 179 -13.62 -9.16 3.47
N GLU A 180 -12.77 -8.58 4.29
CA GLU A 180 -11.35 -8.93 4.42
C GLU A 180 -11.03 -9.50 5.81
N ALA A 181 -9.77 -9.87 6.06
CA ALA A 181 -9.34 -10.57 7.26
C ALA A 181 -9.71 -9.86 8.58
N SER A 182 -9.58 -8.55 8.71
CA SER A 182 -9.95 -7.85 9.96
C SER A 182 -11.46 -7.78 10.18
N GLY A 183 -12.24 -7.64 9.10
CA GLY A 183 -13.68 -7.78 9.12
C GLY A 183 -14.12 -9.17 9.58
N LEU A 184 -13.50 -10.22 9.04
CA LEU A 184 -13.77 -11.60 9.45
C LEU A 184 -13.37 -11.86 10.91
N MET A 185 -12.20 -11.37 11.34
CA MET A 185 -11.76 -11.45 12.73
C MET A 185 -12.80 -10.86 13.69
N ARG A 186 -13.32 -9.68 13.38
CA ARG A 186 -14.38 -9.04 14.17
C ARG A 186 -15.62 -9.95 14.26
N THR A 187 -16.09 -10.48 13.14
CA THR A 187 -17.24 -11.38 13.11
C THR A 187 -17.00 -12.66 13.91
N MET A 188 -15.81 -13.26 13.84
CA MET A 188 -15.46 -14.45 14.61
C MET A 188 -15.44 -14.17 16.12
N ILE A 189 -14.92 -13.02 16.54
CA ILE A 189 -14.90 -12.59 17.95
C ILE A 189 -16.33 -12.32 18.46
N GLU A 190 -17.16 -11.65 17.66
CA GLU A 190 -18.57 -11.42 17.99
C GLU A 190 -19.36 -12.74 18.11
N PHE A 191 -19.02 -13.73 17.28
CA PHE A 191 -19.67 -15.04 17.29
C PHE A 191 -19.21 -15.94 18.46
N ARG A 192 -17.92 -15.91 18.82
CA ARG A 192 -17.34 -16.68 19.93
C ARG A 192 -16.42 -15.81 20.80
N PRO A 193 -16.99 -15.00 21.71
CA PRO A 193 -16.20 -14.12 22.57
C PRO A 193 -15.31 -14.87 23.58
N ASP A 194 -15.67 -16.12 23.89
CA ASP A 194 -14.96 -17.05 24.77
C ASP A 194 -13.54 -17.41 24.28
N VAL A 195 -13.28 -17.37 22.96
CA VAL A 195 -11.98 -17.72 22.35
C VAL A 195 -11.26 -16.51 21.72
N ILE A 196 -11.59 -15.28 22.15
CA ILE A 196 -11.09 -14.02 21.57
C ILE A 196 -9.57 -13.97 21.37
N LEU A 197 -8.79 -14.43 22.37
CA LEU A 197 -7.33 -14.41 22.31
C LEU A 197 -6.80 -15.31 21.20
N ALA A 198 -7.35 -16.52 21.05
CA ALA A 198 -6.94 -17.46 20.02
C ALA A 198 -7.25 -16.91 18.62
N VAL A 199 -8.46 -16.35 18.43
CA VAL A 199 -8.84 -15.68 17.16
C VAL A 199 -7.87 -14.54 16.84
N PHE A 200 -7.61 -13.65 17.80
CA PHE A 200 -6.67 -12.53 17.60
C PHE A 200 -5.28 -13.00 17.16
N PHE A 201 -4.72 -14.03 17.82
CA PHE A 201 -3.39 -14.55 17.47
C PHE A 201 -3.35 -15.19 16.08
N VAL A 202 -4.42 -15.85 15.64
CA VAL A 202 -4.51 -16.39 14.27
C VAL A 202 -4.36 -15.27 13.23
N PHE A 203 -5.12 -14.18 13.39
CA PHE A 203 -5.06 -13.08 12.44
C PHE A 203 -3.76 -12.29 12.54
N ALA A 204 -3.25 -12.05 13.76
CA ALA A 204 -1.96 -11.41 13.96
C ALA A 204 -0.82 -12.20 13.31
N LEU A 205 -0.78 -13.52 13.50
CA LEU A 205 0.21 -14.39 12.87
C LEU A 205 0.03 -14.41 11.35
N GLY A 206 -1.21 -14.45 10.85
CA GLY A 206 -1.50 -14.36 9.42
C GLY A 206 -0.90 -13.10 8.77
N PHE A 207 -1.05 -11.93 9.39
CA PHE A 207 -0.41 -10.70 8.91
C PHE A 207 1.12 -10.73 9.01
N VAL A 208 1.69 -11.36 10.06
CA VAL A 208 3.14 -11.58 10.15
C VAL A 208 3.64 -12.44 8.99
N VAL A 209 2.93 -13.53 8.66
CA VAL A 209 3.25 -14.41 7.52
C VAL A 209 3.15 -13.65 6.19
N LEU A 210 2.22 -12.71 6.04
CA LEU A 210 2.14 -11.88 4.83
C LEU A 210 3.26 -10.82 4.74
N VAL A 211 3.58 -10.17 5.85
CA VAL A 211 4.47 -8.99 5.86
C VAL A 211 5.96 -9.37 5.92
N VAL A 212 6.33 -10.38 6.71
CA VAL A 212 7.74 -10.74 6.93
C VAL A 212 8.46 -11.12 5.62
N PRO A 213 7.89 -11.95 4.72
CA PRO A 213 8.53 -12.27 3.45
C PRO A 213 8.81 -11.04 2.60
N VAL A 214 7.88 -10.08 2.55
CA VAL A 214 8.07 -8.80 1.83
C VAL A 214 9.21 -7.99 2.45
N GLY A 215 9.28 -7.92 3.78
CA GLY A 215 10.37 -7.27 4.51
C GLY A 215 11.74 -7.91 4.26
N LEU A 216 11.82 -9.23 4.31
CA LEU A 216 13.06 -9.97 4.02
C LEU A 216 13.50 -9.79 2.58
N LEU A 217 12.57 -9.89 1.61
CA LEU A 217 12.84 -9.70 0.20
C LEU A 217 13.34 -8.28 -0.10
N THR A 218 12.65 -7.26 0.41
CA THR A 218 13.03 -5.85 0.19
C THR A 218 14.34 -5.49 0.87
N THR A 219 14.62 -6.04 2.06
CA THR A 219 15.91 -5.88 2.74
C THR A 219 17.05 -6.58 2.00
N SER A 220 16.81 -7.78 1.47
CA SER A 220 17.77 -8.52 0.65
C SER A 220 18.09 -7.77 -0.64
N LEU A 221 17.07 -7.31 -1.37
CA LEU A 221 17.22 -6.51 -2.58
C LEU A 221 17.95 -5.19 -2.31
N SER A 222 17.58 -4.48 -1.25
CA SER A 222 18.24 -3.24 -0.83
C SER A 222 19.74 -3.46 -0.59
N ARG A 223 20.12 -4.52 0.14
CA ARG A 223 21.53 -4.86 0.38
C ARG A 223 22.29 -5.24 -0.89
N ARG A 224 21.67 -5.99 -1.80
CA ARG A 224 22.28 -6.36 -3.09
C ARG A 224 22.49 -5.16 -4.01
N LEU A 225 21.60 -4.17 -3.92
CA LEU A 225 21.61 -2.98 -4.79
C LEU A 225 22.34 -1.80 -4.15
N ALA A 226 22.79 -1.93 -2.90
CA ALA A 226 23.59 -0.91 -2.22
C ALA A 226 24.86 -0.62 -3.02
N VAL A 227 25.06 0.66 -3.35
CA VAL A 227 26.28 1.11 -4.01
C VAL A 227 27.36 1.20 -2.94
N ALA A 228 28.48 0.48 -3.12
CA ALA A 228 29.67 0.66 -2.31
C ALA A 228 30.08 2.14 -2.38
N ARG A 229 30.13 2.79 -1.21
CA ARG A 229 30.48 4.21 -1.09
C ARG A 229 31.98 4.40 -1.18
#